data_AF-A0A7C9LKP4-F1
#
_entry.id   AF-A0A7C9LKP4-F1
#
_cell.length_a   1.000
_cell.length_b   1.000
_cell.length_c   1.000
_cell.angle_alpha   90.00
_cell.angle_beta   90.00
_cell.angle_gamma   90.00
#
_symmetry.space_group_name_H-M   'P 1'
#
loop_
_entity.id
_entity.type
_entity.pdbx_description
1 polymer ?
#
loop_
_entity_poly.entity_id
_entity_poly.type
_entity_poly.pdbx_seq_one_letter_code
_entity_poly.pdbx_strand_id
1 'polypeptide(L)'
;MYSYTIDDAIESPMTCTVDVTIDFPSGKRWLFFATPELLATVGDFVEGSQVRVHLGEKHMIVVSELTPAVIDAVLRDLMRQGDLERRTLPFSDD
;
A
#
# COMPACT_ATOMS: atom_id res chain seq x y z
N MET A 1 14.92 8.59 6.35
CA MET A 1 13.76 8.26 5.52
C MET A 1 14.12 8.55 4.08
N TYR A 2 13.87 7.61 3.17
CA TYR A 2 13.98 7.88 1.73
C TYR A 2 12.91 8.91 1.32
N SER A 3 13.17 9.68 0.25
CA SER A 3 12.11 10.52 -0.34
C SER A 3 11.02 9.63 -0.94
N TYR A 4 9.80 10.14 -0.94
CA TYR A 4 8.66 9.46 -1.53
C TYR A 4 7.67 10.46 -2.12
N THR A 5 6.86 9.98 -3.05
CA THR A 5 5.69 10.68 -3.62
C THR A 5 4.44 9.87 -3.31
N ILE A 6 3.35 10.57 -3.02
CA ILE A 6 2.01 9.98 -3.09
C ILE A 6 1.55 10.27 -4.51
N ASP A 7 1.44 9.23 -5.33
CA ASP A 7 1.26 9.37 -6.78
C ASP A 7 -0.19 9.71 -7.13
N ASP A 8 -1.14 9.29 -6.28
CA ASP A 8 -2.57 9.53 -6.42
C ASP A 8 -3.09 10.57 -5.41
N ALA A 9 -4.19 11.24 -5.77
CA ALA A 9 -4.90 12.10 -4.83
C ALA A 9 -5.67 11.27 -3.80
N ILE A 10 -5.66 11.70 -2.53
CA ILE A 10 -6.54 11.14 -1.50
C ILE A 10 -7.93 11.77 -1.68
N GLU A 11 -8.77 11.16 -2.52
CA GLU A 11 -10.12 11.66 -2.79
C GLU A 11 -11.09 11.45 -1.61
N SER A 12 -10.90 10.36 -0.87
CA SER A 12 -11.70 10.02 0.32
C SER A 12 -10.84 9.27 1.33
N PRO A 13 -10.62 9.82 2.54
CA PRO A 13 -9.79 9.18 3.57
C PRO A 13 -10.23 7.77 3.97
N MET A 14 -11.50 7.40 3.73
CA MET A 14 -12.07 6.11 4.15
C MET A 14 -12.31 5.14 3.00
N THR A 15 -12.27 5.60 1.74
CA THR A 15 -12.70 4.77 0.60
C THR A 15 -11.80 4.94 -0.61
N CYS A 16 -10.51 5.16 -0.41
CA CYS A 16 -9.53 5.26 -1.49
C CYS A 16 -8.35 4.30 -1.31
N THR A 17 -7.64 4.09 -2.41
CA THR A 17 -6.25 3.62 -2.43
C THR A 17 -5.36 4.75 -2.88
N VAL A 18 -4.09 4.70 -2.49
CA VAL A 18 -3.05 5.54 -3.10
C VAL A 18 -1.77 4.76 -3.29
N ASP A 19 -1.18 4.90 -4.47
CA ASP A 19 0.17 4.43 -4.74
C ASP A 19 1.21 5.40 -4.16
N VAL A 20 2.27 4.82 -3.62
CA VAL A 20 3.38 5.57 -3.03
C VAL A 20 4.69 5.06 -3.63
N THR A 21 5.35 5.92 -4.41
CA THR A 21 6.68 5.67 -4.94
C THR A 21 7.75 6.16 -3.98
N ILE A 22 8.76 5.32 -3.72
CA ILE A 22 9.87 5.57 -2.80
C ILE A 22 11.18 5.55 -3.60
N ASP A 23 12.02 6.56 -3.40
CA ASP A 23 13.32 6.69 -4.05
C ASP A 23 14.41 5.96 -3.23
N PHE A 24 14.59 4.66 -3.46
CA PHE A 24 15.74 3.94 -2.89
C PHE A 24 17.02 4.26 -3.69
N PRO A 25 18.22 4.14 -3.06
CA PRO A 25 19.49 4.26 -3.78
C PRO A 25 19.65 3.29 -4.94
N SER A 26 18.97 2.14 -4.89
CA SER A 26 18.99 1.10 -5.92
C SER A 26 17.96 1.31 -7.05
N GLY A 27 17.10 2.34 -6.92
CA GLY A 27 16.03 2.63 -7.87
C GLY A 27 14.70 2.88 -7.19
N LYS A 28 13.74 3.37 -7.96
CA LYS A 28 12.38 3.60 -7.47
C LYS A 28 11.66 2.28 -7.24
N ARG A 29 10.94 2.20 -6.13
CA ARG A 29 10.03 1.09 -5.81
C ARG A 29 8.72 1.66 -5.28
N TRP A 30 7.70 0.82 -5.20
CA TRP A 30 6.37 1.27 -4.81
C TRP A 30 5.72 0.31 -3.81
N LEU A 31 4.78 0.85 -3.04
CA LEU A 31 3.77 0.15 -2.28
C LEU A 31 2.49 0.97 -2.37
N PHE A 32 1.37 0.43 -1.90
CA PHE A 32 0.10 1.15 -1.94
C PHE A 32 -0.65 1.00 -0.63
N PHE A 33 -1.41 2.04 -0.29
CA PHE A 33 -2.27 2.03 0.87
C PHE A 33 -3.71 1.80 0.46
N ALA A 34 -4.46 1.09 1.29
CA ALA A 34 -5.89 0.84 1.11
C ALA A 34 -6.63 0.94 2.44
N THR A 35 -7.94 1.18 2.34
CA THR A 35 -8.88 1.25 3.47
C THR A 35 -9.76 -0.01 3.50
N PRO A 36 -10.12 -0.53 4.68
CA PRO A 36 -11.02 -1.70 4.79
C PRO A 36 -12.34 -1.53 4.03
N GLU A 37 -12.93 -0.34 4.08
CA GLU A 37 -14.19 -0.01 3.42
C GLU A 37 -14.05 -0.08 1.90
N LEU A 38 -12.93 0.39 1.34
CA LEU A 38 -12.65 0.20 -0.07
C LEU A 38 -12.49 -1.29 -0.40
N LEU A 39 -11.68 -2.02 0.37
CA LEU A 39 -11.42 -3.45 0.14
C LEU A 39 -12.69 -4.32 0.20
N ALA A 40 -13.73 -3.87 0.91
CA ALA A 40 -15.03 -4.53 0.92
C ALA A 40 -15.81 -4.37 -0.40
N THR A 41 -15.47 -3.38 -1.22
CA THR A 41 -16.20 -3.03 -2.45
C THR A 41 -15.45 -3.38 -3.75
N VAL A 42 -14.12 -3.52 -3.68
CA VAL A 42 -13.25 -3.83 -4.83
C VAL A 42 -12.56 -5.19 -4.70
N GLY A 43 -11.82 -5.61 -5.72
CA GLY A 43 -11.10 -6.90 -5.76
C GLY A 43 -11.83 -7.97 -6.55
N ASP A 44 -11.13 -9.08 -6.78
CA ASP A 44 -11.69 -10.23 -7.49
C ASP A 44 -12.66 -11.00 -6.60
N PHE A 45 -13.59 -11.75 -7.18
CA PHE A 45 -14.42 -12.66 -6.41
C PHE A 45 -13.76 -14.04 -6.31
N VAL A 46 -13.82 -14.64 -5.13
CA VAL A 46 -13.52 -16.07 -4.98
C VAL A 46 -14.65 -16.87 -5.65
N GLU A 47 -14.28 -17.81 -6.52
CA GLU A 47 -15.22 -18.64 -7.29
C GLU A 47 -16.29 -19.28 -6.39
N GLY A 48 -17.55 -19.15 -6.81
CA GLY A 48 -18.69 -19.69 -6.05
C GLY A 48 -19.05 -18.92 -4.77
N SER A 49 -18.51 -17.72 -4.54
CA SER A 49 -18.76 -16.93 -3.34
C SER A 49 -19.08 -15.46 -3.63
N GLN A 50 -19.40 -14.70 -2.58
CA GLN A 50 -19.47 -13.22 -2.60
C GLN A 50 -18.25 -12.57 -1.94
N VAL A 51 -17.22 -13.36 -1.62
CA VAL A 51 -16.02 -12.88 -0.93
C VAL A 51 -15.08 -12.23 -1.94
N ARG A 52 -14.59 -11.03 -1.61
CA ARG A 52 -13.56 -10.33 -2.36
C ARG A 52 -12.17 -10.82 -1.95
N VAL A 53 -11.31 -11.04 -2.93
CA VAL A 53 -9.90 -11.42 -2.74
C VAL A 53 -8.97 -10.33 -3.26
N HIS A 54 -7.89 -10.12 -2.52
CA HIS A 54 -6.84 -9.16 -2.81
C HIS A 54 -5.49 -9.83 -2.67
N LEU A 55 -4.76 -9.99 -3.78
CA LEU A 55 -3.47 -10.72 -3.84
C LEU A 55 -2.26 -9.76 -3.95
N GLY A 56 -2.42 -8.54 -3.43
CA GLY A 56 -1.37 -7.52 -3.38
C GLY A 56 -0.71 -7.43 -2.00
N GLU A 57 -0.85 -8.42 -1.12
CA GLU A 57 -0.56 -8.31 0.32
C GLU A 57 0.89 -7.91 0.65
N LYS A 58 1.84 -8.20 -0.25
CA LYS A 58 3.24 -7.78 -0.11
C LYS A 58 3.40 -6.26 -0.23
N HIS A 59 2.64 -5.63 -1.13
CA HIS A 59 2.70 -4.18 -1.42
C HIS A 59 1.54 -3.40 -0.79
N MET A 60 0.52 -4.09 -0.29
CA MET A 60 -0.67 -3.49 0.30
C MET A 60 -0.43 -3.18 1.78
N ILE A 61 -0.64 -1.92 2.15
CA ILE A 61 -0.72 -1.46 3.54
C ILE A 61 -2.16 -1.08 3.84
N VAL A 62 -2.78 -1.75 4.81
CA VAL A 62 -4.17 -1.47 5.21
C VAL A 62 -4.18 -0.53 6.41
N VAL A 63 -4.87 0.61 6.28
CA VAL A 63 -5.08 1.58 7.36
C VAL A 63 -6.55 1.95 7.47
N SER A 64 -7.03 2.25 8.67
CA SER A 64 -8.43 2.64 8.88
C SER A 64 -8.76 4.03 8.36
N GLU A 65 -7.76 4.87 8.08
CA GLU A 65 -7.93 6.21 7.54
C GLU A 65 -6.67 6.63 6.77
N LEU A 66 -6.85 7.15 5.56
CA LEU A 66 -5.78 7.66 4.70
C LEU A 66 -5.59 9.16 4.85
N THR A 67 -4.42 9.53 5.38
CA THR A 67 -3.92 10.91 5.36
C THR A 67 -2.43 10.92 5.03
N PRO A 68 -1.87 12.03 4.52
CA PRO A 68 -0.43 12.14 4.29
C PRO A 68 0.39 11.90 5.57
N ALA A 69 -0.14 12.29 6.73
CA ALA A 69 0.51 12.09 8.02
C ALA A 69 0.55 10.60 8.44
N VAL A 70 -0.54 9.86 8.18
CA VAL A 70 -0.59 8.41 8.43
C VAL A 70 0.40 7.69 7.50
N ILE A 71 0.44 8.05 6.21
CA ILE A 71 1.38 7.50 5.24
C ILE A 71 2.83 7.73 5.71
N ASP A 72 3.19 8.97 6.05
CA ASP A 72 4.53 9.31 6.55
C ASP A 72 4.90 8.49 7.80
N ALA A 73 3.99 8.43 8.78
CA ALA A 73 4.22 7.70 10.02
C ALA A 73 4.45 6.20 9.78
N VAL A 74 3.65 5.57 8.93
CA VAL A 74 3.78 4.14 8.61
C VAL A 74 5.08 3.86 7.85
N LEU A 75 5.42 4.69 6.85
CA LEU A 75 6.68 4.53 6.12
C LEU A 75 7.90 4.68 7.04
N ARG A 76 7.86 5.60 8.02
CA ARG A 76 8.94 5.75 9.02
C ARG A 76 9.06 4.51 9.88
N ASP A 77 7.94 3.95 10.30
CA ASP A 77 7.92 2.75 11.13
C ASP A 77 8.44 1.52 10.38
N LEU A 78 7.99 1.32 9.14
CA LEU A 78 8.50 0.26 8.25
C LEU A 78 10.01 0.39 8.01
N MET A 79 10.51 1.62 7.80
CA MET A 79 11.95 1.84 7.65
C MET A 79 12.70 1.52 8.94
N ARG A 80 12.18 1.95 10.10
CA ARG A 80 12.77 1.69 11.42
C ARG A 80 12.84 0.19 11.72
N GLN A 81 11.86 -0.58 11.27
CA GLN A 81 11.80 -2.04 11.43
C GLN A 81 12.64 -2.81 10.39
N GLY A 82 13.10 -2.15 9.33
CA GLY A 82 13.82 -2.79 8.22
C GLY A 82 12.90 -3.51 7.23
N ASP A 83 11.59 -3.26 7.29
CA ASP A 83 10.58 -3.96 6.47
C ASP A 83 10.17 -3.17 5.22
N LEU A 84 10.52 -1.88 5.14
CA LEU A 84 10.14 -1.03 3.99
C LEU A 84 10.66 -1.59 2.66
N GLU A 85 11.89 -2.08 2.62
CA GLU A 85 12.45 -2.70 1.42
C GLU A 85 11.71 -3.97 1.03
N ARG A 86 11.37 -4.83 2.00
CA ARG A 86 10.67 -6.11 1.76
C ARG A 86 9.28 -5.89 1.16
N ARG A 87 8.57 -4.86 1.62
CA ARG A 87 7.23 -4.50 1.16
C ARG A 87 7.20 -3.79 -0.19
N THR A 88 8.36 -3.52 -0.78
CA THR A 88 8.49 -2.81 -2.06
C THR A 88 9.28 -3.62 -3.11
N LEU A 89 9.62 -4.88 -2.81
CA LEU A 89 10.31 -5.75 -3.76
C LEU A 89 9.44 -6.00 -4.98
N PRO A 90 10.00 -6.12 -6.20
CA PRO A 90 9.26 -6.71 -7.30
C PRO A 90 8.71 -8.08 -6.88
N PHE A 91 7.55 -8.49 -7.41
CA PHE A 91 7.18 -9.90 -7.38
C PHE A 91 8.32 -10.68 -8.05
N SER A 92 9.17 -11.32 -7.24
CA SER A 92 10.07 -12.34 -7.73
C SER A 92 9.26 -13.63 -7.86
N ASP A 93 9.34 -14.24 -9.04
CA ASP A 93 8.97 -15.63 -9.25
C ASP A 93 9.98 -16.49 -8.48
N ASP A 94 9.79 -16.66 -7.16
CA ASP A 94 10.46 -17.73 -6.42
C ASP A 94 9.74 -19.07 -6.66
#